data_AF-A0A7C7S2J3-F1
#
_entry.id   AF-A0A7C7S2J3-F1
#
_cell.length_a   1.000
_cell.length_b   1.000
_cell.length_c   1.000
_cell.angle_alpha   90.00
_cell.angle_beta   90.00
_cell.angle_gamma   90.00
#
_symmetry.space_group_name_H-M   'P 1'
#
loop_
_entity.id
_entity.type
_entity.pdbx_description
1 polymer ?
#
loop_
_entity_poly.entity_id
_entity_poly.type
_entity_poly.pdbx_seq_one_letter_code
_entity_poly.pdbx_strand_id
1 'polypeptide(L)'
;MSISKILILKFSALGDIVHSLPVAATLRKSLPGSHIVWMVEERFQDLLLDNPDIDEIIPLRTKVWRKNWNSQSLREIRDTIKIMRQHNFDLTLDLHGLIKSGIIARLSGAPNRTGFHSKNCKEKISALFTNQKTPYIAGGLHVVDMYLTLLQTALGEIKATKHFPLPIPEEIDEKSAHFFNTNSGLAERPVIGINPGAGFATKQWELDRFANLADRISAELGYSILLTWGPGEESKVQQISNTMKQKSWIAPPTTILESIALYKRMALLVSCDSGPLHLAAALGIPTVSIFGPTDPARNGAYGENHETVYKVLSCSF
;
A
#
# COMPACT_ATOMS: atom_id res chain seq x y z
N MET A 1 27.82 -0.74 -16.58
CA MET A 1 27.89 0.36 -15.61
C MET A 1 27.42 -0.19 -14.27
N SER A 2 28.13 0.08 -13.18
CA SER A 2 27.66 -0.28 -11.84
C SER A 2 26.52 0.66 -11.46
N ILE A 3 25.31 0.15 -11.24
CA ILE A 3 24.17 0.95 -10.78
C ILE A 3 24.36 1.18 -9.29
N SER A 4 24.59 2.43 -8.90
CA SER A 4 24.93 2.82 -7.53
C SER A 4 23.86 3.67 -6.86
N LYS A 5 23.08 4.46 -7.63
CA LYS A 5 22.02 5.32 -7.10
C LYS A 5 20.72 5.10 -7.84
N ILE A 6 19.68 4.75 -7.10
CA ILE A 6 18.40 4.30 -7.66
C ILE A 6 17.27 5.15 -7.10
N LEU A 7 16.36 5.60 -7.97
CA LEU A 7 15.15 6.31 -7.60
C LEU A 7 13.92 5.44 -7.88
N ILE A 8 13.13 5.15 -6.84
CA ILE A 8 11.83 4.49 -6.95
C ILE A 8 10.72 5.55 -6.96
N LEU A 9 9.86 5.53 -7.97
CA LEU A 9 8.69 6.40 -8.05
C LEU A 9 7.41 5.59 -7.82
N LYS A 10 6.86 5.69 -6.61
CA LYS A 10 5.52 5.21 -6.29
C LYS A 10 4.91 6.12 -5.23
N PHE A 11 3.99 6.98 -5.66
CA PHE A 11 3.49 8.07 -4.83
C PHE A 11 2.27 7.71 -3.97
N SER A 12 1.43 6.82 -4.48
CA SER A 12 0.11 6.48 -3.94
C SER A 12 -0.48 5.27 -4.70
N ALA A 13 -1.60 4.68 -4.28
CA ALA A 13 -2.24 4.77 -2.95
C ALA A 13 -1.54 3.85 -1.92
N LEU A 14 -2.08 3.73 -0.71
CA LEU A 14 -1.48 2.95 0.39
C LEU A 14 -1.17 1.50 -0.02
N GLY A 15 -2.16 0.72 -0.49
CA GLY A 15 -1.93 -0.66 -0.92
C GLY A 15 -0.97 -0.79 -2.10
N ASP A 16 -0.98 0.21 -2.96
CA ASP A 16 -0.09 0.37 -4.10
C ASP A 16 1.38 0.55 -3.68
N ILE A 17 1.63 1.30 -2.58
CA ILE A 17 2.96 1.47 -1.98
C ILE A 17 3.40 0.16 -1.34
N VAL A 18 2.51 -0.49 -0.58
CA VAL A 18 2.78 -1.80 0.05
C VAL A 18 3.16 -2.83 -1.01
N HIS A 19 2.39 -2.93 -2.10
CA HIS A 19 2.69 -3.83 -3.21
C HIS A 19 4.04 -3.58 -3.90
N SER A 20 4.61 -2.37 -3.76
CA SER A 20 5.93 -2.06 -4.31
C SER A 20 7.10 -2.31 -3.35
N LEU A 21 6.87 -2.61 -2.08
CA LEU A 21 7.96 -2.93 -1.13
C LEU A 21 8.90 -4.05 -1.61
N PRO A 22 8.39 -5.13 -2.27
CA PRO A 22 9.25 -6.16 -2.84
C PRO A 22 10.25 -5.65 -3.89
N VAL A 23 9.99 -4.50 -4.52
CA VAL A 23 10.95 -3.87 -5.44
C VAL A 23 12.18 -3.40 -4.68
N ALA A 24 11.99 -2.68 -3.56
CA ALA A 24 13.09 -2.23 -2.72
C ALA A 24 13.85 -3.43 -2.13
N ALA A 25 13.13 -4.42 -1.58
CA ALA A 25 13.74 -5.64 -1.03
C ALA A 25 14.57 -6.41 -2.08
N THR A 26 14.06 -6.50 -3.30
CA THR A 26 14.79 -7.15 -4.40
C THR A 26 16.02 -6.34 -4.82
N LEU A 27 15.92 -5.00 -4.86
CA LEU A 27 17.05 -4.12 -5.15
C LEU A 27 18.14 -4.24 -4.09
N ARG A 28 17.81 -4.10 -2.80
CA ARG A 28 18.76 -4.22 -1.70
C ARG A 28 19.50 -5.56 -1.74
N LYS A 29 18.79 -6.66 -2.02
CA LYS A 29 19.43 -7.97 -2.13
C LYS A 29 20.32 -8.11 -3.38
N SER A 30 19.90 -7.57 -4.51
CA SER A 30 20.61 -7.72 -5.79
C SER A 30 21.79 -6.75 -5.92
N LEU A 31 21.68 -5.58 -5.28
CA LEU A 31 22.65 -4.48 -5.31
C LEU A 31 22.87 -3.95 -3.87
N PRO A 32 23.51 -4.71 -2.97
CA PRO A 32 23.62 -4.35 -1.55
C PRO A 32 24.26 -2.98 -1.26
N GLY A 33 25.18 -2.53 -2.11
CA GLY A 33 25.86 -1.25 -1.98
C GLY A 33 25.18 -0.06 -2.68
N SER A 34 24.01 -0.25 -3.29
CA SER A 34 23.31 0.87 -3.94
C SER A 34 22.59 1.76 -2.92
N HIS A 35 22.57 3.07 -3.18
CA HIS A 35 21.76 4.07 -2.49
C HIS A 35 20.37 4.12 -3.13
N ILE A 36 19.35 3.64 -2.41
CA ILE A 36 17.97 3.49 -2.86
C ILE A 36 17.15 4.63 -2.25
N VAL A 37 16.67 5.51 -3.13
CA VAL A 37 15.82 6.65 -2.76
C VAL A 37 14.41 6.39 -3.22
N TRP A 38 13.42 6.59 -2.34
CA TRP A 38 12.01 6.43 -2.69
C TRP A 38 11.29 7.78 -2.63
N MET A 39 10.65 8.16 -3.74
CA MET A 39 9.79 9.33 -3.78
C MET A 39 8.31 8.95 -3.58
N VAL A 40 7.66 9.54 -2.57
CA VAL A 40 6.30 9.17 -2.11
C VAL A 40 5.49 10.41 -1.70
N GLU A 41 4.16 10.38 -1.71
CA GLU A 41 3.40 11.49 -1.09
C GLU A 41 3.68 11.57 0.42
N GLU A 42 3.87 12.78 0.93
CA GLU A 42 4.21 13.11 2.34
C GLU A 42 3.36 12.33 3.35
N ARG A 43 2.05 12.22 3.12
CA ARG A 43 1.12 11.49 3.99
C ARG A 43 1.36 9.98 4.13
N PHE A 44 2.22 9.40 3.29
CA PHE A 44 2.57 7.97 3.31
C PHE A 44 4.05 7.73 3.65
N GLN A 45 4.83 8.79 3.92
CA GLN A 45 6.27 8.65 4.15
C GLN A 45 6.57 7.75 5.35
N ASP A 46 5.76 7.83 6.40
CA ASP A 46 5.97 7.09 7.64
C ASP A 46 5.92 5.56 7.43
N LEU A 47 5.25 5.08 6.39
CA LEU A 47 5.23 3.67 6.03
C LEU A 47 6.60 3.15 5.57
N LEU A 48 7.45 4.05 5.07
CA LEU A 48 8.77 3.74 4.52
C LEU A 48 9.91 4.11 5.47
N LEU A 49 9.63 4.86 6.54
CA LEU A 49 10.63 5.18 7.56
C LEU A 49 11.18 3.88 8.18
N ASP A 50 12.48 3.88 8.46
CA ASP A 50 13.22 2.74 9.02
C ASP A 50 13.14 1.44 8.19
N ASN A 51 12.68 1.51 6.94
CA ASN A 51 12.68 0.36 6.06
C ASN A 51 14.14 -0.03 5.71
N PRO A 52 14.58 -1.27 5.95
CA PRO A 52 15.98 -1.67 5.78
C PRO A 52 16.45 -1.67 4.32
N ASP A 53 15.51 -1.62 3.38
CA ASP A 53 15.77 -1.67 1.95
C ASP A 53 15.78 -0.30 1.28
N ILE A 54 15.57 0.79 2.04
CA ILE A 54 15.47 2.18 1.55
C ILE A 54 16.44 3.06 2.35
N ASP A 55 17.29 3.82 1.67
CA ASP A 55 18.27 4.70 2.32
C ASP A 55 17.72 6.12 2.55
N GLU A 56 16.83 6.59 1.67
CA GLU A 56 16.30 7.95 1.74
C GLU A 56 14.88 8.05 1.16
N ILE A 57 14.07 8.94 1.73
CA ILE A 57 12.73 9.23 1.27
C ILE A 57 12.66 10.69 0.82
N ILE A 58 12.15 10.94 -0.38
CA ILE A 58 11.85 12.30 -0.85
C ILE A 58 10.32 12.49 -0.82
N PRO A 59 9.78 13.26 0.14
CA PRO A 59 8.35 13.49 0.23
C PRO A 59 7.85 14.42 -0.89
N LEU A 60 6.70 14.09 -1.45
CA LEU A 60 5.95 14.91 -2.39
C LEU A 60 4.68 15.46 -1.77
N ARG A 61 4.38 16.72 -2.05
CA ARG A 61 3.17 17.40 -1.54
C ARG A 61 2.22 17.76 -2.68
N THR A 62 2.09 16.88 -3.69
CA THR A 62 1.40 17.25 -4.94
C THR A 62 -0.06 17.64 -4.71
N LYS A 63 -0.74 17.03 -3.73
CA LYS A 63 -2.10 17.40 -3.34
C LYS A 63 -2.18 18.83 -2.79
N VAL A 64 -1.18 19.26 -2.01
CA VAL A 64 -1.10 20.63 -1.46
C VAL A 64 -0.79 21.61 -2.58
N TRP A 65 0.23 21.33 -3.40
CA TRP A 65 0.64 22.21 -4.50
C TRP A 65 -0.46 22.46 -5.53
N ARG A 66 -1.25 21.43 -5.86
CA ARG A 66 -2.39 21.56 -6.79
C ARG A 66 -3.52 22.42 -6.23
N LYS A 67 -3.74 22.40 -4.91
CA LYS A 67 -4.77 23.23 -4.26
C LYS A 67 -4.30 24.67 -4.06
N ASN A 68 -3.01 24.85 -3.82
CA ASN A 68 -2.40 26.13 -3.46
C ASN A 68 -1.38 26.57 -4.52
N TRP A 69 -1.82 26.81 -5.75
CA TRP A 69 -0.92 27.16 -6.85
C TRP A 69 -0.42 28.61 -6.74
N ASN A 70 0.67 28.80 -5.99
CA ASN A 70 1.26 30.10 -5.68
C ASN A 70 2.80 30.06 -5.75
N SER A 71 3.44 31.20 -5.49
CA SER A 71 4.91 31.34 -5.51
C SER A 71 5.63 30.44 -4.50
N GLN A 72 4.99 30.07 -3.39
CA GLN A 72 5.53 29.12 -2.43
C GLN A 72 5.52 27.70 -2.98
N SER A 73 4.38 27.21 -3.49
CA SER A 73 4.29 25.88 -4.12
C SER A 73 5.25 25.74 -5.30
N LEU A 74 5.41 26.78 -6.12
CA LEU A 74 6.39 26.77 -7.22
C LEU A 74 7.85 26.70 -6.72
N ARG A 75 8.16 27.34 -5.60
CA ARG A 75 9.47 27.22 -4.94
C ARG A 75 9.67 25.81 -4.40
N GLU A 76 8.72 25.27 -3.65
CA GLU A 76 8.78 23.91 -3.10
C GLU A 76 8.96 22.85 -4.21
N ILE A 77 8.23 22.97 -5.33
CA ILE A 77 8.41 22.08 -6.50
C ILE A 77 9.82 22.20 -7.06
N ARG A 78 10.32 23.43 -7.26
CA ARG A 78 11.66 23.66 -7.80
C ARG A 78 12.73 23.09 -6.88
N ASP A 79 12.60 23.31 -5.58
CA ASP A 79 13.54 22.84 -4.56
C ASP A 79 13.54 21.32 -4.49
N THR A 80 12.36 20.68 -4.55
CA THR A 80 12.23 19.22 -4.64
C THR A 80 12.94 18.66 -5.89
N ILE A 81 12.75 19.29 -7.05
CA ILE A 81 13.44 18.88 -8.29
C ILE A 81 14.95 19.07 -8.16
N LYS A 82 15.39 20.17 -7.54
CA LYS A 82 16.81 20.46 -7.32
C LYS A 82 17.46 19.39 -6.42
N ILE A 83 16.84 19.08 -5.28
CA ILE A 83 17.28 18.02 -4.36
C ILE A 83 17.35 16.67 -5.08
N MET A 84 16.30 16.30 -5.80
CA MET A 84 16.28 15.06 -6.59
C MET A 84 17.43 15.02 -7.62
N ARG A 85 17.69 16.12 -8.33
CA ARG A 85 18.77 16.15 -9.34
C ARG A 85 20.17 16.12 -8.74
N GLN A 86 20.36 16.59 -7.52
CA GLN A 86 21.66 16.55 -6.83
C GLN A 86 22.13 15.11 -6.55
N HIS A 87 21.20 14.16 -6.49
CA HIS A 87 21.55 12.76 -6.27
C HIS A 87 22.34 12.15 -7.43
N ASN A 88 22.13 12.62 -8.67
CA ASN A 88 22.70 12.02 -9.89
C ASN A 88 22.38 10.52 -10.00
N PHE A 89 21.09 10.18 -10.07
CA PHE A 89 20.63 8.79 -10.16
C PHE A 89 21.14 8.09 -11.43
N ASP A 90 21.54 6.82 -11.31
CA ASP A 90 21.91 5.96 -12.44
C ASP A 90 20.67 5.31 -13.07
N LEU A 91 19.67 5.03 -12.23
CA LEU A 91 18.43 4.33 -12.58
C LEU A 91 17.24 4.97 -11.89
N THR A 92 16.17 5.22 -12.64
CA THR A 92 14.84 5.58 -12.11
C THR A 92 13.82 4.54 -12.52
N LEU A 93 13.05 4.03 -11.56
CA LEU A 93 11.96 3.06 -11.75
C LEU A 93 10.61 3.77 -11.58
N ASP A 94 9.85 3.93 -12.66
CA ASP A 94 8.48 4.45 -12.60
C ASP A 94 7.46 3.32 -12.40
N LEU A 95 7.24 2.97 -11.14
CA LEU A 95 6.23 1.98 -10.72
C LEU A 95 4.81 2.53 -10.74
N HIS A 96 4.62 3.83 -10.97
CA HIS A 96 3.32 4.48 -10.87
C HIS A 96 2.61 4.53 -12.23
N GLY A 97 3.36 4.71 -13.33
CA GLY A 97 2.83 4.61 -14.70
C GLY A 97 1.79 5.69 -15.04
N LEU A 98 1.91 6.88 -14.43
CA LEU A 98 1.11 8.07 -14.72
C LEU A 98 1.96 9.15 -15.39
N ILE A 99 1.34 10.13 -16.02
CA ILE A 99 2.02 11.28 -16.63
C ILE A 99 2.82 12.03 -15.57
N LYS A 100 2.25 12.24 -14.36
CA LYS A 100 2.96 12.94 -13.28
C LYS A 100 4.26 12.24 -12.85
N SER A 101 4.25 10.91 -12.76
CA SER A 101 5.44 10.13 -12.39
C SER A 101 6.43 10.07 -13.54
N GLY A 102 5.94 9.94 -14.78
CA GLY A 102 6.78 10.00 -15.97
C GLY A 102 7.55 11.33 -16.07
N ILE A 103 6.88 12.46 -15.86
CA ILE A 103 7.53 13.78 -15.84
C ILE A 103 8.65 13.82 -14.78
N ILE A 104 8.36 13.35 -13.56
CA ILE A 104 9.37 13.28 -12.49
C ILE A 104 10.52 12.34 -12.89
N ALA A 105 10.23 11.20 -13.50
CA ALA A 105 11.25 10.28 -14.01
C ALA A 105 12.16 10.99 -15.01
N ARG A 106 11.61 11.75 -15.97
CA ARG A 106 12.41 12.53 -16.93
C ARG A 106 13.23 13.62 -16.25
N LEU A 107 12.65 14.31 -15.27
CA LEU A 107 13.31 15.40 -14.53
C LEU A 107 14.40 14.90 -13.57
N SER A 108 14.34 13.64 -13.12
CA SER A 108 15.39 13.00 -12.31
C SER A 108 16.77 13.06 -12.97
N GLY A 109 16.81 13.14 -14.31
CA GLY A 109 18.04 13.19 -15.07
C GLY A 109 18.75 11.84 -15.22
N ALA A 110 18.20 10.77 -14.62
CA ALA A 110 18.81 9.44 -14.72
C ALA A 110 18.94 8.98 -16.18
N PRO A 111 20.10 8.43 -16.58
CA PRO A 111 20.31 7.93 -17.94
C PRO A 111 19.41 6.73 -18.23
N ASN A 112 19.18 5.85 -17.25
CA ASN A 112 18.26 4.72 -17.36
C ASN A 112 16.96 5.04 -16.61
N ARG A 113 15.84 5.03 -17.33
CA ARG A 113 14.50 5.27 -16.78
C ARG A 113 13.61 4.15 -17.25
N THR A 114 13.28 3.25 -16.34
CA THR A 114 12.47 2.07 -16.64
C THR A 114 11.03 2.30 -16.22
N GLY A 115 10.11 2.03 -17.13
CA GLY A 115 8.68 2.11 -16.89
C GLY A 115 7.93 0.99 -17.59
N PHE A 116 6.62 0.97 -17.44
CA PHE A 116 5.77 -0.02 -18.11
C PHE A 116 5.71 0.17 -19.63
N HIS A 117 5.40 -0.92 -20.33
CA HIS A 117 4.85 -0.84 -21.68
C HIS A 117 3.63 0.10 -21.72
N SER A 118 3.44 0.85 -22.80
CA SER A 118 2.38 1.87 -22.91
C SER A 118 0.97 1.32 -22.69
N LYS A 119 0.69 0.09 -23.13
CA LYS A 119 -0.59 -0.61 -22.90
C LYS A 119 -0.82 -1.07 -21.45
N ASN A 120 0.22 -1.11 -20.62
CA ASN A 120 0.14 -1.43 -19.20
C ASN A 120 0.17 -0.19 -18.29
N CYS A 121 0.55 0.98 -18.83
CA CYS A 121 0.35 2.25 -18.14
C CYS A 121 -1.14 2.57 -18.00
N LYS A 122 -1.55 3.09 -16.84
CA LYS A 122 -2.88 3.66 -16.67
C LYS A 122 -3.09 4.86 -17.60
N GLU A 123 -2.03 5.65 -17.82
CA GLU A 123 -2.01 6.76 -18.76
C GLU A 123 -0.93 6.49 -19.82
N LYS A 124 -1.33 6.09 -21.04
CA LYS A 124 -0.40 5.63 -22.11
C LYS A 124 0.74 6.60 -22.40
N ILE A 125 0.50 7.91 -22.23
CA ILE A 125 1.47 8.99 -22.44
C ILE A 125 2.66 8.89 -21.45
N SER A 126 2.47 8.30 -20.27
CA SER A 126 3.53 8.08 -19.27
C SER A 126 4.76 7.38 -19.86
N ALA A 127 4.54 6.42 -20.77
CA ALA A 127 5.61 5.64 -21.40
C ALA A 127 6.56 6.47 -22.29
N LEU A 128 6.21 7.72 -22.63
CA LEU A 128 7.09 8.62 -23.39
C LEU A 128 8.24 9.19 -22.53
N PHE A 129 8.10 9.18 -21.20
CA PHE A 129 9.09 9.77 -20.31
C PHE A 129 10.19 8.78 -19.86
N THR A 130 9.97 7.49 -20.07
CA THR A 130 10.92 6.39 -19.80
C THR A 130 11.56 5.87 -21.09
N ASN A 131 12.83 5.47 -21.02
CA ASN A 131 13.60 4.97 -22.18
C ASN A 131 13.82 3.45 -22.16
N GLN A 132 13.60 2.79 -21.03
CA GLN A 132 13.48 1.33 -20.93
C GLN A 132 12.03 0.97 -20.60
N LYS A 133 11.50 -0.05 -21.25
CA LYS A 133 10.09 -0.44 -21.15
C LYS A 133 9.98 -1.93 -20.93
N THR A 134 9.11 -2.32 -20.00
CA THR A 134 8.78 -3.73 -19.81
C THR A 134 8.18 -4.33 -21.09
N PRO A 135 8.21 -5.66 -21.26
CA PRO A 135 7.35 -6.35 -22.21
C PRO A 135 5.87 -6.03 -21.93
N TYR A 136 5.04 -6.17 -22.97
CA TYR A 136 3.60 -6.07 -22.83
C TYR A 136 3.05 -7.30 -22.09
N ILE A 137 2.22 -7.05 -21.06
CA ILE A 137 1.56 -8.08 -20.28
C ILE A 137 0.05 -7.96 -20.53
N ALA A 138 -0.57 -8.99 -21.12
CA ALA A 138 -1.98 -8.91 -21.54
C ALA A 138 -2.98 -8.92 -20.37
N GLY A 139 -2.56 -9.35 -19.18
CA GLY A 139 -3.40 -9.49 -17.98
C GLY A 139 -2.95 -10.68 -17.14
N GLY A 140 -3.70 -10.98 -16.07
CA GLY A 140 -3.50 -12.18 -15.24
C GLY A 140 -2.28 -12.16 -14.32
N LEU A 141 -1.42 -11.15 -14.41
CA LEU A 141 -0.29 -10.99 -13.49
C LEU A 141 -0.68 -10.07 -12.33
N HIS A 142 -0.37 -10.50 -11.11
CA HIS A 142 -0.56 -9.68 -9.92
C HIS A 142 0.30 -8.41 -10.00
N VAL A 143 -0.20 -7.30 -9.44
CA VAL A 143 0.47 -6.00 -9.53
C VAL A 143 1.87 -5.98 -8.89
N VAL A 144 2.08 -6.78 -7.83
CA VAL A 144 3.42 -6.99 -7.23
C VAL A 144 4.39 -7.56 -8.25
N ASP A 145 4.01 -8.65 -8.92
CA ASP A 145 4.84 -9.27 -9.96
C ASP A 145 5.00 -8.35 -11.17
N MET A 146 3.98 -7.56 -11.52
CA MET A 146 4.12 -6.49 -12.53
C MET A 146 5.20 -5.49 -12.15
N TYR A 147 5.28 -5.02 -10.90
CA TYR A 147 6.34 -4.11 -10.47
C TYR A 147 7.73 -4.74 -10.58
N LEU A 148 7.85 -6.02 -10.23
CA LEU A 148 9.11 -6.77 -10.32
C LEU A 148 9.60 -6.92 -11.78
N THR A 149 8.71 -6.89 -12.78
CA THR A 149 9.14 -6.90 -14.19
C THR A 149 9.95 -5.66 -14.60
N LEU A 150 9.77 -4.52 -13.92
CA LEU A 150 10.58 -3.32 -14.17
C LEU A 150 12.02 -3.54 -13.74
N LEU A 151 12.23 -4.24 -12.63
CA LEU A 151 13.57 -4.61 -12.19
C LEU A 151 14.23 -5.58 -13.16
N GLN A 152 13.51 -6.60 -13.61
CA GLN A 152 14.02 -7.55 -14.61
C GLN A 152 14.41 -6.83 -15.92
N THR A 153 13.61 -5.85 -16.33
CA THR A 153 13.90 -5.03 -17.52
C THR A 153 15.15 -4.16 -17.32
N ALA A 154 15.35 -3.61 -16.12
CA ALA A 154 16.46 -2.71 -15.84
C ALA A 154 17.79 -3.45 -15.58
N LEU A 155 17.73 -4.61 -14.93
CA LEU A 155 18.90 -5.32 -14.38
C LEU A 155 19.18 -6.67 -15.06
N GLY A 156 18.25 -7.18 -15.88
CA GLY A 156 18.31 -8.52 -16.45
C GLY A 156 17.73 -9.58 -15.51
N GLU A 157 18.24 -10.81 -15.58
CA GLU A 157 17.77 -11.91 -14.74
C GLU A 157 18.13 -11.67 -13.27
N ILE A 158 17.10 -11.51 -12.45
CA ILE A 158 17.22 -11.31 -11.00
C ILE A 158 16.24 -12.23 -10.26
N LYS A 159 16.66 -12.70 -9.09
CA LYS A 159 15.79 -13.48 -8.20
C LYS A 159 14.98 -12.52 -7.33
N ALA A 160 13.69 -12.41 -7.62
CA ALA A 160 12.77 -11.58 -6.84
C ALA A 160 12.73 -12.00 -5.37
N THR A 161 12.71 -11.00 -4.48
CA THR A 161 12.48 -11.17 -3.04
C THR A 161 11.12 -10.60 -2.71
N LYS A 162 10.15 -11.47 -2.45
CA LYS A 162 8.74 -11.13 -2.16
C LYS A 162 8.55 -10.81 -0.67
N HIS A 163 9.39 -9.91 -0.16
CA HIS A 163 9.36 -9.47 1.25
C HIS A 163 8.73 -8.07 1.34
N PHE A 164 7.98 -7.83 2.42
CA PHE A 164 7.24 -6.59 2.64
C PHE A 164 7.62 -5.99 4.01
N PRO A 165 8.84 -5.42 4.16
CA PRO A 165 9.23 -4.85 5.44
C PRO A 165 8.30 -3.69 5.83
N LEU A 166 7.61 -3.86 6.95
CA LEU A 166 6.78 -2.85 7.60
C LEU A 166 7.29 -2.68 9.03
N PRO A 167 8.42 -1.96 9.22
CA PRO A 167 8.95 -1.68 10.55
C PRO A 167 7.94 -0.87 11.36
N ILE A 168 7.90 -1.12 12.66
CA ILE A 168 7.03 -0.42 13.60
C ILE A 168 7.93 0.01 14.76
N PRO A 169 7.94 1.31 15.11
CA PRO A 169 8.64 1.78 16.31
C PRO A 169 8.10 1.08 17.55
N GLU A 170 8.99 0.78 18.51
CA GLU A 170 8.64 0.09 19.76
C GLU A 170 7.50 0.82 20.51
N GLU A 171 7.56 2.15 20.59
CA GLU A 171 6.52 2.99 21.20
C GLU A 171 5.13 2.75 20.58
N ILE A 172 5.05 2.57 19.27
CA ILE A 172 3.79 2.33 18.56
C ILE A 172 3.28 0.91 18.83
N ASP A 173 4.18 -0.08 18.92
CA ASP A 173 3.82 -1.44 19.29
C ASP A 173 3.32 -1.54 20.74
N GLU A 174 3.98 -0.83 21.66
CA GLU A 174 3.58 -0.71 23.08
C GLU A 174 2.22 -0.02 23.22
N LYS A 175 1.98 1.07 22.47
CA LYS A 175 0.67 1.74 22.44
C LYS A 175 -0.44 0.80 21.99
N SER A 176 -0.18 -0.02 20.97
CA SER A 176 -1.09 -1.08 20.54
C SER A 176 -1.29 -2.12 21.65
N ALA A 177 -0.22 -2.61 22.29
CA ALA A 177 -0.33 -3.57 23.40
C ALA A 177 -1.19 -3.01 24.55
N HIS A 178 -0.95 -1.76 24.93
CA HIS A 178 -1.70 -1.07 25.97
C HIS A 178 -3.20 -0.98 25.63
N PHE A 179 -3.55 -0.68 24.37
CA PHE A 179 -4.95 -0.69 23.92
C PHE A 179 -5.60 -2.07 24.13
N PHE A 180 -4.93 -3.16 23.74
CA PHE A 180 -5.48 -4.52 23.93
C PHE A 180 -5.62 -4.89 25.42
N ASN A 181 -4.65 -4.50 26.26
CA ASN A 181 -4.65 -4.81 27.69
C ASN A 181 -5.69 -4.03 28.50
N THR A 182 -5.97 -2.78 28.11
CA THR A 182 -6.94 -1.92 28.82
C THR A 182 -8.39 -2.17 28.41
N ASN A 183 -8.62 -2.76 27.24
CA ASN A 183 -9.96 -3.10 26.76
C ASN A 183 -10.40 -4.47 27.25
N SER A 184 -11.00 -4.51 28.45
CA SER A 184 -11.49 -5.74 29.08
C SER A 184 -12.37 -6.58 28.13
N GLY A 185 -12.03 -7.88 28.04
CA GLY A 185 -12.67 -8.87 27.18
C GLY A 185 -12.14 -8.94 25.74
N LEU A 186 -11.40 -7.93 25.24
CA LEU A 186 -10.95 -7.91 23.84
C LEU A 186 -9.98 -9.06 23.57
N ALA A 187 -8.92 -9.13 24.37
CA ALA A 187 -7.83 -10.10 24.20
C ALA A 187 -8.04 -11.43 24.94
N GLU A 188 -9.23 -11.66 25.53
CA GLU A 188 -9.55 -12.96 26.18
C GLU A 188 -9.76 -14.10 25.16
N ARG A 189 -10.00 -13.73 23.89
CA ARG A 189 -10.14 -14.63 22.75
C ARG A 189 -9.33 -14.09 21.58
N PRO A 190 -8.97 -14.91 20.58
CA PRO A 190 -8.32 -14.41 19.38
C PRO A 190 -9.19 -13.33 18.70
N VAL A 191 -8.54 -12.26 18.25
CA VAL A 191 -9.22 -11.07 17.72
C VAL A 191 -9.28 -11.12 16.20
N ILE A 192 -10.49 -10.96 15.64
CA ILE A 192 -10.69 -10.73 14.21
C ILE A 192 -10.97 -9.25 13.98
N GLY A 193 -10.18 -8.66 13.09
CA GLY A 193 -10.39 -7.30 12.61
C GLY A 193 -11.45 -7.25 11.53
N ILE A 194 -12.28 -6.21 11.54
CA ILE A 194 -13.15 -5.87 10.40
C ILE A 194 -12.88 -4.43 9.99
N ASN A 195 -12.55 -4.22 8.71
CA ASN A 195 -12.43 -2.90 8.10
C ASN A 195 -13.44 -2.75 6.96
N PRO A 196 -14.53 -1.97 7.14
CA PRO A 196 -15.56 -1.80 6.11
C PRO A 196 -15.17 -0.76 5.04
N GLY A 197 -14.01 -0.11 5.20
CA GLY A 197 -13.55 0.96 4.33
C GLY A 197 -13.17 0.46 2.94
N ALA A 198 -13.39 1.31 1.94
CA ALA A 198 -12.89 1.08 0.59
C ALA A 198 -12.71 2.41 -0.15
N GLY A 199 -11.72 2.47 -1.04
CA GLY A 199 -11.36 3.71 -1.75
C GLY A 199 -12.44 4.25 -2.70
N PHE A 200 -13.43 3.44 -3.05
CA PHE A 200 -14.56 3.82 -3.90
C PHE A 200 -15.85 3.24 -3.34
N ALA A 201 -16.96 3.97 -3.46
CA ALA A 201 -18.27 3.51 -2.99
C ALA A 201 -18.70 2.17 -3.62
N THR A 202 -18.36 1.94 -4.90
CA THR A 202 -18.67 0.70 -5.61
C THR A 202 -17.91 -0.53 -5.10
N LYS A 203 -16.87 -0.33 -4.29
CA LYS A 203 -16.10 -1.40 -3.62
C LYS A 203 -16.57 -1.67 -2.20
N GLN A 204 -17.49 -0.88 -1.66
CA GLN A 204 -17.96 -1.01 -0.29
C GLN A 204 -19.04 -2.09 -0.23
N TRP A 205 -18.91 -2.99 0.75
CA TRP A 205 -19.96 -3.95 1.08
C TRP A 205 -20.93 -3.35 2.10
N GLU A 206 -22.17 -3.85 2.16
CA GLU A 206 -23.19 -3.27 3.02
C GLU A 206 -22.86 -3.45 4.52
N LEU A 207 -23.00 -2.38 5.29
CA LEU A 207 -22.62 -2.35 6.72
C LEU A 207 -23.43 -3.35 7.56
N ASP A 208 -24.71 -3.53 7.28
CA ASP A 208 -25.55 -4.51 8.00
C ASP A 208 -25.08 -5.95 7.77
N ARG A 209 -24.48 -6.24 6.61
CA ARG A 209 -23.90 -7.55 6.32
C ARG A 209 -22.59 -7.76 7.06
N PHE A 210 -21.78 -6.71 7.24
CA PHE A 210 -20.62 -6.76 8.14
C PHE A 210 -21.05 -7.04 9.58
N ALA A 211 -22.10 -6.38 10.08
CA ALA A 211 -22.62 -6.61 11.42
C ALA A 211 -23.12 -8.07 11.58
N ASN A 212 -23.88 -8.58 10.60
CA ASN A 212 -24.32 -9.98 10.63
C ASN A 212 -23.14 -10.96 10.60
N LEU A 213 -22.13 -10.71 9.77
CA LEU A 213 -20.92 -11.53 9.72
C LEU A 213 -20.17 -11.51 11.06
N ALA A 214 -20.01 -10.33 11.65
CA ALA A 214 -19.35 -10.15 12.94
C ALA A 214 -20.05 -10.90 14.07
N ASP A 215 -21.39 -10.85 14.11
CA ASP A 215 -22.20 -11.61 15.06
C ASP A 215 -21.99 -13.11 14.93
N ARG A 216 -21.97 -13.62 13.70
CA ARG A 216 -21.75 -15.05 13.43
C ARG A 216 -20.34 -15.49 13.82
N ILE A 217 -19.33 -14.69 13.49
CA ILE A 217 -17.94 -14.96 13.91
C ILE A 217 -17.84 -15.03 15.44
N SER A 218 -18.46 -14.08 16.14
CA SER A 218 -18.39 -14.06 17.61
C SER A 218 -19.18 -15.20 18.25
N ALA A 219 -20.41 -15.47 17.78
CA ALA A 219 -21.31 -16.46 18.37
C ALA A 219 -21.00 -17.91 17.97
N GLU A 220 -20.68 -18.15 16.70
CA GLU A 220 -20.46 -19.51 16.15
C GLU A 220 -19.01 -19.96 16.32
N LEU A 221 -18.05 -19.02 16.23
CA LEU A 221 -16.62 -19.35 16.21
C LEU A 221 -15.87 -18.88 17.46
N GLY A 222 -16.49 -18.06 18.31
CA GLY A 222 -15.91 -17.64 19.59
C GLY A 222 -14.78 -16.62 19.47
N TYR A 223 -14.74 -15.79 18.43
CA TYR A 223 -13.72 -14.74 18.29
C TYR A 223 -14.19 -13.38 18.83
N SER A 224 -13.25 -12.56 19.26
CA SER A 224 -13.50 -11.15 19.57
C SER A 224 -13.47 -10.31 18.29
N ILE A 225 -14.36 -9.32 18.16
CA ILE A 225 -14.43 -8.45 16.99
C ILE A 225 -13.84 -7.08 17.30
N LEU A 226 -12.80 -6.69 16.56
CA LEU A 226 -12.26 -5.33 16.58
C LEU A 226 -12.57 -4.62 15.26
N LEU A 227 -13.40 -3.59 15.30
CA LEU A 227 -13.74 -2.76 14.16
C LEU A 227 -12.67 -1.69 13.96
N THR A 228 -12.05 -1.67 12.78
CA THR A 228 -11.03 -0.69 12.38
C THR A 228 -11.55 0.19 11.25
N TRP A 229 -11.00 1.41 11.14
CA TRP A 229 -11.50 2.41 10.23
C TRP A 229 -10.40 3.39 9.80
N GLY A 230 -10.55 3.98 8.61
CA GLY A 230 -9.67 5.03 8.12
C GLY A 230 -10.25 6.43 8.33
N PRO A 231 -9.49 7.51 8.05
CA PRO A 231 -9.95 8.88 8.27
C PRO A 231 -11.33 9.18 7.66
N GLY A 232 -12.28 9.64 8.50
CA GLY A 232 -13.65 9.96 8.08
C GLY A 232 -14.60 8.77 7.98
N GLU A 233 -14.20 7.57 8.40
CA GLU A 233 -15.01 6.34 8.32
C GLU A 233 -15.52 5.82 9.68
N GLU A 234 -15.30 6.57 10.77
CA GLU A 234 -15.72 6.21 12.13
C GLU A 234 -17.23 5.91 12.22
N SER A 235 -18.06 6.72 11.55
CA SER A 235 -19.51 6.53 11.53
C SER A 235 -19.93 5.16 10.97
N LYS A 236 -19.14 4.59 10.06
CA LYS A 236 -19.43 3.26 9.49
C LYS A 236 -19.26 2.16 10.52
N VAL A 237 -18.16 2.20 11.28
CA VAL A 237 -17.92 1.18 12.34
C VAL A 237 -18.85 1.39 13.53
N GLN A 238 -19.23 2.64 13.82
CA GLN A 238 -20.27 2.92 14.83
C GLN A 238 -21.61 2.29 14.42
N GLN A 239 -22.01 2.43 13.16
CA GLN A 239 -23.23 1.80 12.64
C GLN A 239 -23.15 0.27 12.74
N ILE A 240 -22.03 -0.35 12.32
CA ILE A 240 -21.83 -1.80 12.45
C ILE A 240 -21.97 -2.22 13.92
N SER A 241 -21.26 -1.56 14.83
CA SER A 241 -21.29 -1.86 16.27
C SER A 241 -22.69 -1.75 16.87
N ASN A 242 -23.49 -0.77 16.42
CA ASN A 242 -24.86 -0.56 16.90
C ASN A 242 -25.84 -1.60 16.34
N THR A 243 -25.58 -2.15 15.16
CA THR A 243 -26.40 -3.19 14.52
C THR A 243 -26.08 -4.59 15.06
N MET A 244 -24.85 -4.81 15.53
CA MET A 244 -24.42 -6.09 16.11
C MET A 244 -25.21 -6.46 17.37
N LYS A 245 -25.41 -7.77 17.56
CA LYS A 245 -25.97 -8.36 18.78
C LYS A 245 -24.89 -8.79 19.75
N GLN A 246 -23.72 -9.17 19.25
CA GLN A 246 -22.55 -9.56 20.04
C GLN A 246 -21.70 -8.35 20.40
N LYS A 247 -20.91 -8.46 21.47
CA LYS A 247 -19.98 -7.40 21.87
C LYS A 247 -18.90 -7.23 20.79
N SER A 248 -18.63 -5.99 20.42
CA SER A 248 -17.49 -5.60 19.60
C SER A 248 -16.72 -4.47 20.28
N TRP A 249 -15.49 -4.25 19.81
CA TRP A 249 -14.65 -3.11 20.19
C TRP A 249 -14.39 -2.26 18.95
N ILE A 250 -14.30 -0.95 19.12
CA ILE A 250 -13.95 -0.02 18.06
C ILE A 250 -12.53 0.47 18.32
N ALA A 251 -11.66 0.38 17.31
CA ALA A 251 -10.32 0.92 17.39
C ALA A 251 -10.36 2.46 17.55
N PRO A 252 -9.41 3.05 18.27
CA PRO A 252 -9.29 4.50 18.33
C PRO A 252 -8.91 5.08 16.95
N PRO A 253 -8.95 6.41 16.77
CA PRO A 253 -8.30 7.05 15.64
C PRO A 253 -6.83 6.61 15.56
N THR A 254 -6.38 6.20 14.37
CA THR A 254 -5.02 5.69 14.16
C THR A 254 -4.32 6.40 13.00
N THR A 255 -3.02 6.57 13.15
CA THR A 255 -2.07 6.74 12.05
C THR A 255 -1.91 5.42 11.28
N ILE A 256 -1.23 5.45 10.13
CA ILE A 256 -0.96 4.23 9.36
C ILE A 256 -0.13 3.25 10.20
N LEU A 257 0.92 3.70 10.88
CA LEU A 257 1.78 2.84 11.70
C LEU A 257 1.02 2.22 12.88
N GLU A 258 0.16 2.99 13.55
CA GLU A 258 -0.68 2.46 14.63
C GLU A 258 -1.68 1.42 14.10
N SER A 259 -2.23 1.60 12.89
CA SER A 259 -3.11 0.59 12.29
C SER A 259 -2.36 -0.72 11.99
N ILE A 260 -1.11 -0.65 11.53
CA ILE A 260 -0.24 -1.82 11.31
C ILE A 260 0.01 -2.54 12.65
N ALA A 261 0.29 -1.78 13.72
CA ALA A 261 0.51 -2.34 15.06
C ALA A 261 -0.77 -2.99 15.64
N LEU A 262 -1.96 -2.49 15.31
CA LEU A 262 -3.21 -3.17 15.64
C LEU A 262 -3.38 -4.46 14.84
N TYR A 263 -3.16 -4.43 13.52
CA TYR A 263 -3.32 -5.60 12.64
C TYR A 263 -2.39 -6.74 13.03
N LYS A 264 -1.15 -6.46 13.46
CA LYS A 264 -0.20 -7.46 13.96
C LYS A 264 -0.74 -8.31 15.13
N ARG A 265 -1.71 -7.80 15.88
CA ARG A 265 -2.30 -8.48 17.05
C ARG A 265 -3.59 -9.23 16.72
N MET A 266 -4.00 -9.24 15.45
CA MET A 266 -5.21 -9.91 14.99
C MET A 266 -4.89 -11.30 14.45
N ALA A 267 -5.81 -12.24 14.65
CA ALA A 267 -5.75 -13.57 14.07
C ALA A 267 -6.15 -13.55 12.57
N LEU A 268 -7.00 -12.59 12.17
CA LEU A 268 -7.50 -12.46 10.80
C LEU A 268 -8.03 -11.03 10.57
N LEU A 269 -7.91 -10.51 9.34
CA LEU A 269 -8.60 -9.29 8.91
C LEU A 269 -9.65 -9.57 7.84
N VAL A 270 -10.89 -9.13 8.08
CA VAL A 270 -11.94 -9.06 7.05
C VAL A 270 -11.99 -7.64 6.49
N SER A 271 -11.86 -7.47 5.18
CA SER A 271 -11.82 -6.15 4.54
C SER A 271 -12.36 -6.16 3.11
N CYS A 272 -12.81 -5.01 2.61
CA CYS A 272 -12.96 -4.79 1.16
C CYS A 272 -11.58 -4.61 0.48
N ASP A 273 -11.56 -4.47 -0.85
CA ASP A 273 -10.40 -4.01 -1.62
C ASP A 273 -9.98 -2.58 -1.20
N SER A 274 -9.01 -2.52 -0.27
CA SER A 274 -8.59 -1.29 0.42
C SER A 274 -7.15 -1.38 0.93
N GLY A 275 -6.58 -0.25 1.34
CA GLY A 275 -5.22 -0.20 1.93
C GLY A 275 -5.02 -1.13 3.14
N PRO A 276 -5.95 -1.15 4.13
CA PRO A 276 -5.95 -2.10 5.24
C PRO A 276 -5.74 -3.57 4.85
N LEU A 277 -6.41 -4.04 3.79
CA LEU A 277 -6.24 -5.41 3.29
C LEU A 277 -4.78 -5.72 2.96
N HIS A 278 -4.13 -4.82 2.21
CA HIS A 278 -2.75 -5.02 1.77
C HIS A 278 -1.75 -4.88 2.93
N LEU A 279 -2.02 -4.03 3.92
CA LEU A 279 -1.20 -3.94 5.12
C LEU A 279 -1.24 -5.26 5.91
N ALA A 280 -2.43 -5.82 6.16
CA ALA A 280 -2.55 -7.11 6.84
C ALA A 280 -1.86 -8.24 6.06
N ALA A 281 -2.05 -8.28 4.74
CA ALA A 281 -1.39 -9.27 3.89
C ALA A 281 0.15 -9.17 3.96
N ALA A 282 0.70 -7.95 3.88
CA ALA A 282 2.13 -7.71 4.00
C ALA A 282 2.72 -8.12 5.36
N LEU A 283 1.92 -8.05 6.43
CA LEU A 283 2.29 -8.52 7.76
C LEU A 283 2.20 -10.05 7.91
N GLY A 284 1.68 -10.77 6.91
CA GLY A 284 1.41 -12.21 7.01
C GLY A 284 0.17 -12.55 7.85
N ILE A 285 -0.68 -11.56 8.15
CA ILE A 285 -1.95 -11.79 8.86
C ILE A 285 -2.95 -12.36 7.86
N PRO A 286 -3.59 -13.51 8.14
CA PRO A 286 -4.61 -14.08 7.28
C PRO A 286 -5.72 -13.06 6.96
N THR A 287 -6.24 -13.10 5.74
CA THR A 287 -7.28 -12.15 5.32
C THR A 287 -8.44 -12.84 4.62
N VAL A 288 -9.65 -12.37 4.87
CA VAL A 288 -10.82 -12.66 4.01
C VAL A 288 -11.24 -11.35 3.36
N SER A 289 -11.15 -11.29 2.05
CA SER A 289 -11.41 -10.06 1.31
C SER A 289 -12.67 -10.13 0.47
N ILE A 290 -13.40 -9.01 0.40
CA ILE A 290 -14.64 -8.90 -0.36
C ILE A 290 -14.38 -8.02 -1.58
N PHE A 291 -14.49 -8.62 -2.77
CA PHE A 291 -14.24 -7.96 -4.05
C PHE A 291 -15.51 -7.93 -4.90
N GLY A 292 -15.67 -6.83 -5.65
CA GLY A 292 -16.79 -6.60 -6.55
C GLY A 292 -16.34 -6.09 -7.92
N PRO A 293 -16.14 -4.78 -8.09
CA PRO A 293 -15.82 -4.21 -9.39
C PRO A 293 -14.35 -4.37 -9.82
N THR A 294 -13.47 -4.85 -8.95
CA THR A 294 -12.04 -5.01 -9.26
C THR A 294 -11.64 -6.47 -9.29
N ASP A 295 -10.72 -6.80 -10.18
CA ASP A 295 -10.15 -8.15 -10.28
C ASP A 295 -9.17 -8.45 -9.11
N PRO A 296 -9.47 -9.43 -8.25
CA PRO A 296 -8.59 -9.85 -7.16
C PRO A 296 -7.35 -10.62 -7.65
N ALA A 297 -7.36 -11.24 -8.83
CA ALA A 297 -6.14 -11.85 -9.37
C ALA A 297 -5.06 -10.79 -9.66
N ARG A 298 -5.49 -9.55 -9.93
CA ARG A 298 -4.59 -8.43 -10.19
C ARG A 298 -4.19 -7.65 -8.93
N ASN A 299 -5.13 -7.41 -8.01
CA ASN A 299 -4.90 -6.52 -6.86
C ASN A 299 -5.30 -7.15 -5.52
N GLY A 300 -5.44 -8.47 -5.41
CA GLY A 300 -5.80 -9.14 -4.17
C GLY A 300 -4.74 -9.01 -3.06
N ALA A 301 -5.03 -9.62 -1.92
CA ALA A 301 -4.00 -9.84 -0.91
C ALA A 301 -2.91 -10.75 -1.49
N TYR A 302 -1.65 -10.30 -1.43
CA TYR A 302 -0.55 -11.01 -2.05
C TYR A 302 0.15 -11.93 -1.05
N GLY A 303 0.18 -13.23 -1.35
CA GLY A 303 0.80 -14.22 -0.49
C GLY A 303 -0.08 -15.44 -0.31
N GLU A 304 0.23 -16.22 0.72
CA GLU A 304 -0.53 -17.41 1.11
C GLU A 304 -1.49 -17.08 2.26
N ASN A 305 -2.46 -17.94 2.55
CA ASN A 305 -3.43 -17.78 3.65
C ASN A 305 -4.34 -16.55 3.51
N HIS A 306 -4.64 -16.16 2.27
CA HIS A 306 -5.60 -15.12 1.95
C HIS A 306 -6.74 -15.67 1.10
N GLU A 307 -7.97 -15.45 1.55
CA GLU A 307 -9.18 -15.85 0.85
C GLU A 307 -9.89 -14.64 0.26
N THR A 308 -10.51 -14.84 -0.91
CA THR A 308 -11.26 -13.79 -1.58
C THR A 308 -12.65 -14.27 -1.94
N VAL A 309 -13.66 -13.54 -1.45
CA VAL A 309 -15.04 -13.65 -1.91
C VAL A 309 -15.23 -12.62 -3.02
N TYR A 310 -15.33 -13.10 -4.25
CA TYR A 310 -15.42 -12.25 -5.44
C TYR A 310 -16.76 -12.40 -6.14
N LYS A 311 -17.40 -11.27 -6.47
CA LYS A 311 -18.59 -11.24 -7.33
C LYS A 311 -18.41 -10.24 -8.45
N VAL A 312 -18.42 -10.72 -9.69
CA VAL A 312 -18.43 -9.85 -10.88
C VAL A 312 -19.74 -9.05 -10.90
N LEU A 313 -19.61 -7.73 -10.87
CA LEU A 313 -20.70 -6.76 -11.00
C LEU A 313 -20.71 -6.15 -12.41
N SER A 314 -21.82 -5.52 -12.80
CA SER A 314 -21.94 -4.81 -14.09
C SER A 314 -20.94 -3.65 -14.25
N CYS A 315 -20.44 -3.12 -13.14
CA CYS A 315 -19.44 -2.05 -13.10
C CYS A 315 -17.99 -2.56 -12.96
N SER A 316 -17.74 -3.86 -13.15
CA SER A 316 -16.41 -4.44 -12.97
C SER A 316 -15.45 -4.08 -14.10
N PHE A 317 -14.15 -3.99 -13.77
CA PHE A 317 -13.06 -3.61 -14.67
C PHE A 317 -11.72 -4.24 -14.29
#